data_AF-A0A952YAW3-F1
#
_entry.id   AF-A0A952YAW3-F1
#
_cell.length_a   1.000
_cell.length_b   1.000
_cell.length_c   1.000
_cell.angle_alpha   90.00
_cell.angle_beta   90.00
_cell.angle_gamma   90.00
#
_symmetry.space_group_name_H-M   'P 1'
#
loop_
_entity.id
_entity.type
_entity.pdbx_description
1 polymer ?
#
loop_
_entity_poly.entity_id
_entity_poly.type
_entity_poly.pdbx_seq_one_letter_code
_entity_poly.pdbx_strand_id
1 'polypeptide(L)'
;MNISRIRALRGPNLWTRRTAIEAIVTCDEAEYCIDRLPGFEARLRARFPEIGPLQPLGQCQAGSIAHVLAAAALALQAQAGCPVSFAQTTQTTEPGTFQLAVEYTEESVGRFALELAEALCRSALDDTGFDLADALARLREMDEDVRMGPSTGAIVHAAVARGIPYRRLTEGSLVQLGWGSRQRRIQAAEIDATSAVAEQIAQDKELTKQLLAAVGVPVPQGRAVGDLDEAIAAFEALGGSVVVKPRDGNQGKGVSVNVET
;
A
#
# COMPACT_ATOMS: atom_id res chain seq x y z
N MET A 1 -2.86 4.17 -29.26
CA MET A 1 -2.35 5.00 -28.15
C MET A 1 -0.93 4.62 -27.77
N ASN A 2 -0.12 5.60 -27.36
CA ASN A 2 1.26 5.41 -26.91
C ASN A 2 1.49 6.18 -25.61
N ILE A 3 2.00 5.49 -24.57
CA ILE A 3 2.32 6.08 -23.27
C ILE A 3 3.80 6.43 -23.23
N SER A 4 4.11 7.67 -22.89
CA SER A 4 5.48 8.17 -22.75
C SER A 4 5.64 8.99 -21.46
N ARG A 5 6.90 9.22 -21.06
CA ARG A 5 7.29 10.08 -19.93
C ARG A 5 6.55 9.79 -18.62
N ILE A 6 6.51 8.52 -18.22
CA ILE A 6 5.93 8.10 -16.93
C ILE A 6 6.81 8.59 -15.77
N ARG A 7 6.23 9.37 -14.86
CA ARG A 7 6.88 9.97 -13.69
C ARG A 7 6.06 9.72 -12.44
N ALA A 8 6.73 9.42 -11.33
CA ALA A 8 6.08 9.35 -10.02
C ALA A 8 6.24 10.67 -9.28
N LEU A 9 5.11 11.31 -8.96
CA LEU A 9 5.05 12.54 -8.17
C LEU A 9 4.90 12.16 -6.69
N ARG A 10 5.99 12.29 -5.93
CA ARG A 10 6.15 11.73 -4.57
C ARG A 10 5.69 12.68 -3.45
N GLY A 11 4.57 13.37 -3.65
CA GLY A 11 4.02 14.35 -2.72
C GLY A 11 3.15 15.41 -3.41
N PRO A 12 2.82 16.52 -2.72
CA PRO A 12 2.05 17.62 -3.29
C PRO A 12 2.64 18.10 -4.62
N ASN A 13 1.80 18.18 -5.63
CA ASN A 13 2.18 18.46 -7.01
C ASN A 13 1.12 19.31 -7.72
N LEU A 14 1.29 19.53 -9.03
CA LEU A 14 0.41 20.34 -9.85
C LEU A 14 -1.06 19.88 -9.83
N TRP A 15 -1.29 18.56 -9.70
CA TRP A 15 -2.60 17.92 -9.85
C TRP A 15 -3.30 17.69 -8.52
N THR A 16 -2.55 17.29 -7.50
CA THR A 16 -3.09 16.86 -6.21
C THR A 16 -2.12 17.12 -5.07
N ARG A 17 -2.65 17.15 -3.84
CA ARG A 17 -1.84 17.17 -2.60
C ARG A 17 -1.26 15.78 -2.24
N ARG A 18 -1.65 14.74 -2.99
CA ARG A 18 -1.26 13.35 -2.78
C ARG A 18 -0.23 12.89 -3.81
N THR A 19 0.23 11.66 -3.68
CA THR A 19 1.08 10.99 -4.67
C THR A 19 0.32 10.71 -5.97
N ALA A 20 0.97 10.85 -7.12
CA ALA A 20 0.35 10.55 -8.41
C ALA A 20 1.36 10.09 -9.46
N ILE A 21 0.99 9.11 -10.31
CA ILE A 21 1.72 8.77 -11.53
C ILE A 21 1.27 9.75 -12.60
N GLU A 22 2.22 10.51 -13.12
CA GLU A 22 2.05 11.38 -14.28
C GLU A 22 2.53 10.66 -15.54
N ALA A 23 1.74 10.70 -16.61
CA ALA A 23 2.11 10.13 -17.90
C ALA A 23 1.63 11.02 -19.04
N ILE A 24 2.32 10.97 -20.18
CA ILE A 24 1.86 11.58 -21.42
C ILE A 24 1.34 10.48 -22.32
N VAL A 25 0.12 10.64 -22.81
CA VAL A 25 -0.54 9.68 -23.69
C VAL A 25 -0.79 10.35 -25.04
N THR A 26 -0.20 9.82 -26.09
CA THR A 26 -0.49 10.23 -27.46
C THR A 26 -1.50 9.26 -28.07
N CYS A 27 -2.56 9.81 -28.63
CA CYS A 27 -3.68 9.10 -29.20
C CYS A 27 -3.75 9.35 -30.70
N ASP A 28 -4.23 8.37 -31.46
CA ASP A 28 -4.60 8.56 -32.86
C ASP A 28 -5.95 9.29 -32.94
N GLU A 29 -6.29 9.90 -34.08
CA GLU A 29 -7.53 10.69 -34.24
C GLU A 29 -8.82 9.90 -33.94
N ALA A 30 -8.80 8.60 -34.23
CA ALA A 30 -9.90 7.68 -33.91
C ALA A 30 -10.07 7.49 -32.40
N GLU A 31 -9.01 7.67 -31.62
CA GLU A 31 -8.97 7.46 -30.17
C GLU A 31 -9.31 8.72 -29.37
N TYR A 32 -9.55 9.85 -30.03
CA TYR A 32 -9.91 11.12 -29.38
C TYR A 32 -11.27 11.07 -28.70
N CYS A 33 -12.14 10.17 -29.16
CA CYS A 33 -13.47 9.96 -28.62
C CYS A 33 -13.79 8.48 -28.73
N ILE A 34 -14.06 7.82 -27.60
CA ILE A 34 -14.33 6.38 -27.58
C ILE A 34 -15.58 5.99 -28.38
N ASP A 35 -16.52 6.90 -28.61
CA ASP A 35 -17.70 6.65 -29.46
C ASP A 35 -17.33 6.37 -30.93
N ARG A 36 -16.13 6.83 -31.35
CA ARG A 36 -15.58 6.56 -32.69
C ARG A 36 -14.97 5.17 -32.80
N LEU A 37 -14.81 4.43 -31.69
CA LEU A 37 -14.23 3.10 -31.62
C LEU A 37 -15.36 2.05 -31.54
N PRO A 38 -15.72 1.38 -32.65
CA PRO A 38 -16.89 0.52 -32.68
C PRO A 38 -16.80 -0.64 -31.67
N GLY A 39 -17.79 -0.70 -30.77
CA GLY A 39 -17.91 -1.75 -29.75
C GLY A 39 -16.86 -1.70 -28.64
N PHE A 40 -15.97 -0.70 -28.61
CA PHE A 40 -14.89 -0.61 -27.64
C PHE A 40 -15.41 -0.54 -26.20
N GLU A 41 -16.34 0.36 -25.89
CA GLU A 41 -16.86 0.50 -24.52
C GLU A 41 -17.58 -0.77 -24.05
N ALA A 42 -18.37 -1.40 -24.91
CA ALA A 42 -19.04 -2.66 -24.58
C ALA A 42 -18.03 -3.77 -24.26
N ARG A 43 -16.98 -3.89 -25.08
CA ARG A 43 -15.87 -4.84 -24.89
C ARG A 43 -15.08 -4.55 -23.61
N LEU A 44 -14.81 -3.29 -23.32
CA LEU A 44 -14.13 -2.85 -22.10
C LEU A 44 -14.96 -3.20 -20.86
N ARG A 45 -16.25 -2.88 -20.86
CA ARG A 45 -17.15 -3.18 -19.72
C ARG A 45 -17.39 -4.67 -19.53
N ALA A 46 -17.36 -5.47 -20.61
CA ALA A 46 -17.41 -6.93 -20.49
C ALA A 46 -16.16 -7.49 -19.78
N ARG A 47 -14.99 -6.89 -20.02
CA ARG A 47 -13.70 -7.28 -19.40
C ARG A 47 -13.54 -6.70 -18.00
N PHE A 48 -14.06 -5.49 -17.78
CA PHE A 48 -14.01 -4.80 -16.50
C PHE A 48 -15.33 -4.11 -16.14
N PRO A 49 -16.32 -4.85 -15.60
CA PRO A 49 -17.66 -4.31 -15.32
C PRO A 49 -17.67 -3.15 -14.33
N GLU A 50 -16.79 -3.20 -13.33
CA GLU A 50 -16.71 -2.25 -12.23
C GLU A 50 -15.72 -1.09 -12.47
N ILE A 51 -15.31 -0.84 -13.72
CA ILE A 51 -14.40 0.27 -14.10
C ILE A 51 -14.94 1.67 -13.74
N GLY A 52 -16.26 1.77 -13.51
CA GLY A 52 -16.93 3.02 -13.18
C GLY A 52 -17.19 3.92 -14.40
N PRO A 53 -17.33 5.24 -14.18
CA PRO A 53 -17.55 6.20 -15.26
C PRO A 53 -16.26 6.45 -16.05
N LEU A 54 -16.36 6.41 -17.38
CA LEU A 54 -15.24 6.66 -18.31
C LEU A 54 -15.11 8.14 -18.69
N GLN A 55 -15.94 9.00 -18.09
CA GLN A 55 -16.11 10.40 -18.45
C GLN A 55 -15.87 11.30 -17.23
N PRO A 56 -15.23 12.46 -17.41
CA PRO A 56 -15.22 13.50 -16.39
C PRO A 56 -16.65 13.95 -16.06
N LEU A 57 -16.99 14.04 -14.78
CA LEU A 57 -18.29 14.54 -14.31
C LEU A 57 -18.54 15.96 -14.87
N GLY A 58 -19.61 16.13 -15.65
CA GLY A 58 -20.06 17.43 -16.17
C GLY A 58 -19.74 17.71 -17.65
N GLN A 59 -19.14 16.77 -18.39
CA GLN A 59 -18.95 16.90 -19.84
C GLN A 59 -19.94 16.02 -20.62
N CYS A 60 -20.50 16.56 -21.72
CA CYS A 60 -21.48 15.87 -22.57
C CYS A 60 -20.87 15.02 -23.70
N GLN A 61 -19.53 14.97 -23.83
CA GLN A 61 -18.84 14.19 -24.86
C GLN A 61 -18.12 12.99 -24.23
N ALA A 62 -18.12 11.87 -24.94
CA ALA A 62 -17.36 10.70 -24.53
C ALA A 62 -15.86 11.03 -24.47
N GLY A 63 -15.20 10.57 -23.42
CA GLY A 63 -13.77 10.81 -23.21
C GLY A 63 -12.91 10.16 -24.30
N SER A 64 -11.67 10.62 -24.42
CA SER A 64 -10.65 9.93 -25.22
C SER A 64 -10.20 8.63 -24.56
N ILE A 65 -9.47 7.78 -25.28
CA ILE A 65 -8.86 6.57 -24.68
C ILE A 65 -7.93 6.89 -23.50
N ALA A 66 -7.34 8.10 -23.47
CA ALA A 66 -6.55 8.57 -22.33
C ALA A 66 -7.40 8.75 -21.05
N HIS A 67 -8.68 9.12 -21.17
CA HIS A 67 -9.59 9.18 -20.02
C HIS A 67 -9.92 7.79 -19.52
N VAL A 68 -10.14 6.84 -20.44
CA VAL A 68 -10.36 5.44 -20.11
C VAL A 68 -9.15 4.84 -19.41
N LEU A 69 -7.94 5.15 -19.88
CA LEU A 69 -6.70 4.69 -19.26
C LEU A 69 -6.57 5.17 -17.80
N ALA A 70 -6.86 6.45 -17.51
CA ALA A 70 -6.90 6.97 -16.14
C ALA A 70 -7.94 6.25 -15.27
N ALA A 71 -9.15 6.12 -15.80
CA ALA A 71 -10.25 5.49 -15.08
C ALA A 71 -9.94 4.02 -14.76
N ALA A 72 -9.42 3.27 -15.74
CA ALA A 72 -8.97 1.89 -15.58
C ALA A 72 -7.87 1.77 -14.53
N ALA A 73 -6.81 2.59 -14.61
CA ALA A 73 -5.70 2.53 -13.66
C ALA A 73 -6.15 2.87 -12.22
N LEU A 74 -7.08 3.81 -12.06
CA LEU A 74 -7.67 4.14 -10.76
C LEU A 74 -8.56 3.00 -10.25
N ALA A 75 -9.45 2.47 -11.09
CA ALA A 75 -10.40 1.43 -10.71
C ALA A 75 -9.71 0.09 -10.37
N LEU A 76 -8.66 -0.28 -11.11
CA LEU A 76 -7.85 -1.46 -10.83
C LEU A 76 -7.21 -1.38 -9.43
N GLN A 77 -6.61 -0.24 -9.09
CA GLN A 77 -6.05 -0.01 -7.74
C GLN A 77 -7.15 -0.05 -6.66
N ALA A 78 -8.26 0.63 -6.88
CA ALA A 78 -9.36 0.68 -5.91
C ALA A 78 -9.93 -0.73 -5.62
N GLN A 79 -10.11 -1.56 -6.65
CA GLN A 79 -10.56 -2.95 -6.47
C GLN A 79 -9.49 -3.89 -5.93
N ALA A 80 -8.21 -3.55 -6.13
CA ALA A 80 -7.11 -4.18 -5.41
C ALA A 80 -7.06 -3.77 -3.93
N GLY A 81 -7.95 -2.90 -3.45
CA GLY A 81 -8.02 -2.49 -2.05
C GLY A 81 -7.12 -1.30 -1.70
N CYS A 82 -6.48 -0.68 -2.70
CA CYS A 82 -5.70 0.53 -2.49
C CYS A 82 -6.65 1.72 -2.24
N PRO A 83 -6.44 2.54 -1.18
CA PRO A 83 -7.27 3.70 -0.85
C PRO A 83 -6.98 4.90 -1.76
N VAL A 84 -7.23 4.77 -3.05
CA VAL A 84 -7.06 5.83 -4.07
C VAL A 84 -8.41 6.33 -4.58
N SER A 85 -8.47 7.59 -5.00
CA SER A 85 -9.74 8.23 -5.42
C SER A 85 -9.58 9.30 -6.49
N PHE A 86 -8.35 9.71 -6.81
CA PHE A 86 -8.07 10.78 -7.74
C PHE A 86 -7.46 10.27 -9.05
N ALA A 87 -8.06 10.65 -10.17
CA ALA A 87 -7.43 10.62 -11.48
C ALA A 87 -7.89 11.83 -12.28
N GLN A 88 -7.00 12.39 -13.09
CA GLN A 88 -7.29 13.51 -13.96
C GLN A 88 -6.60 13.31 -15.32
N THR A 89 -7.31 13.68 -16.37
CA THR A 89 -6.80 13.70 -17.74
C THR A 89 -7.02 15.11 -18.30
N THR A 90 -5.99 15.68 -18.90
CA THR A 90 -6.07 17.01 -19.53
C THR A 90 -5.43 16.95 -20.90
N GLN A 91 -6.11 17.47 -21.94
CA GLN A 91 -5.50 17.61 -23.26
C GLN A 91 -4.45 18.72 -23.24
N THR A 92 -3.30 18.47 -23.86
CA THR A 92 -2.25 19.48 -24.01
C THR A 92 -2.55 20.44 -25.17
N THR A 93 -1.66 21.39 -25.40
CA THR A 93 -1.75 22.29 -26.57
C THR A 93 -1.60 21.55 -27.90
N GLU A 94 -0.96 20.37 -27.89
CA GLU A 94 -0.83 19.51 -29.07
C GLU A 94 -2.05 18.59 -29.18
N PRO A 95 -2.82 18.64 -30.29
CA PRO A 95 -3.94 17.74 -30.53
C PRO A 95 -3.54 16.27 -30.43
N GLY A 96 -4.35 15.47 -29.75
CA GLY A 96 -4.09 14.04 -29.54
C GLY A 96 -3.08 13.71 -28.45
N THR A 97 -2.41 14.71 -27.87
CA THR A 97 -1.53 14.51 -26.72
C THR A 97 -2.27 14.90 -25.43
N PHE A 98 -2.36 13.95 -24.50
CA PHE A 98 -3.00 14.09 -23.20
C PHE A 98 -1.99 13.92 -22.07
N GLN A 99 -2.18 14.66 -20.98
CA GLN A 99 -1.47 14.48 -19.73
C GLN A 99 -2.39 13.81 -18.72
N LEU A 100 -1.91 12.71 -18.16
CA LEU A 100 -2.59 11.88 -17.18
C LEU A 100 -1.96 12.09 -15.81
N ALA A 101 -2.77 12.14 -14.76
CA ALA A 101 -2.33 12.06 -13.38
C ALA A 101 -3.25 11.09 -12.62
N VAL A 102 -2.71 9.97 -12.15
CA VAL A 102 -3.46 8.94 -11.40
C VAL A 102 -2.87 8.76 -10.02
N GLU A 103 -3.68 8.88 -8.97
CA GLU A 103 -3.24 8.66 -7.60
C GLU A 103 -2.71 7.24 -7.38
N TYR A 104 -1.70 7.12 -6.52
CA TYR A 104 -1.18 5.83 -6.07
C TYR A 104 -0.86 5.86 -4.58
N THR A 105 -0.96 4.72 -3.90
CA THR A 105 -0.46 4.54 -2.53
C THR A 105 1.03 4.22 -2.52
N GLU A 106 1.43 3.23 -3.31
CA GLU A 106 2.82 2.78 -3.48
C GLU A 106 3.24 2.89 -4.95
N GLU A 107 4.45 3.37 -5.22
CA GLU A 107 4.88 3.75 -6.58
C GLU A 107 4.86 2.56 -7.54
N SER A 108 5.31 1.38 -7.09
CA SER A 108 5.30 0.14 -7.88
C SER A 108 3.86 -0.26 -8.25
N VAL A 109 2.93 -0.17 -7.30
CA VAL A 109 1.49 -0.46 -7.50
C VAL A 109 0.87 0.48 -8.52
N GLY A 110 1.11 1.78 -8.41
CA GLY A 110 0.60 2.76 -9.37
C GLY A 110 1.13 2.56 -10.79
N ARG A 111 2.42 2.21 -10.93
CA ARG A 111 3.03 1.92 -12.24
C ARG A 111 2.44 0.65 -12.86
N PHE A 112 2.36 -0.42 -12.09
CA PHE A 112 1.80 -1.68 -12.58
C PHE A 112 0.32 -1.56 -12.92
N ALA A 113 -0.45 -0.78 -12.15
CA ALA A 113 -1.84 -0.50 -12.48
C ALA A 113 -1.99 0.25 -13.81
N LEU A 114 -1.07 1.17 -14.14
CA LEU A 114 -1.05 1.85 -15.44
C LEU A 114 -0.72 0.89 -16.58
N GLU A 115 0.22 -0.03 -16.38
CA GLU A 115 0.57 -1.08 -17.36
C GLU A 115 -0.62 -2.03 -17.61
N LEU A 116 -1.30 -2.47 -16.55
CA LEU A 116 -2.49 -3.31 -16.64
C LEU A 116 -3.67 -2.56 -17.30
N ALA A 117 -3.84 -1.27 -17.01
CA ALA A 117 -4.83 -0.42 -17.66
C ALA A 117 -4.56 -0.28 -19.16
N GLU A 118 -3.30 -0.15 -19.57
CA GLU A 118 -2.92 -0.16 -20.98
C GLU A 118 -3.25 -1.50 -21.64
N ALA A 119 -2.90 -2.62 -20.99
CA ALA A 119 -3.23 -3.96 -21.47
C ALA A 119 -4.74 -4.18 -21.62
N LEU A 120 -5.53 -3.71 -20.65
CA LEU A 120 -6.99 -3.74 -20.70
C LEU A 120 -7.52 -2.94 -21.91
N CYS A 121 -7.07 -1.69 -22.09
CA CYS A 121 -7.47 -0.87 -23.24
C CYS A 121 -7.12 -1.54 -24.57
N ARG A 122 -5.90 -2.07 -24.71
CA ARG A 122 -5.47 -2.79 -25.92
C ARG A 122 -6.32 -4.05 -26.17
N SER A 123 -6.62 -4.82 -25.13
CA SER A 123 -7.47 -6.00 -25.26
C SER A 123 -8.88 -5.67 -25.75
N ALA A 124 -9.41 -4.51 -25.36
CA ALA A 124 -10.70 -4.01 -25.84
C ALA A 124 -10.63 -3.43 -27.26
N LEU A 125 -9.49 -2.88 -27.70
CA LEU A 125 -9.27 -2.46 -29.08
C LEU A 125 -9.16 -3.65 -30.03
N ASP A 126 -8.32 -4.62 -29.68
CA ASP A 126 -7.95 -5.77 -30.52
C ASP A 126 -8.94 -6.95 -30.40
N ASP A 127 -9.96 -6.80 -29.55
CA ASP A 127 -10.91 -7.84 -29.18
C ASP A 127 -10.27 -9.16 -28.69
N THR A 128 -9.26 -9.03 -27.84
CA THR A 128 -8.59 -10.16 -27.18
C THR A 128 -9.01 -10.29 -25.71
N GLY A 129 -8.74 -11.44 -25.09
CA GLY A 129 -9.09 -11.69 -23.70
C GLY A 129 -8.28 -10.83 -22.72
N PHE A 130 -8.87 -10.53 -21.56
CA PHE A 130 -8.19 -9.90 -20.42
C PHE A 130 -8.63 -10.61 -19.14
N ASP A 131 -7.68 -11.24 -18.44
CA ASP A 131 -7.94 -11.87 -17.16
C ASP A 131 -7.91 -10.83 -16.04
N LEU A 132 -9.07 -10.25 -15.75
CA LEU A 132 -9.23 -9.27 -14.68
C LEU A 132 -8.92 -9.88 -13.32
N ALA A 133 -9.26 -11.15 -13.09
CA ALA A 133 -9.07 -11.79 -11.79
C ALA A 133 -7.57 -11.94 -11.48
N ASP A 134 -6.78 -12.41 -12.45
CA ASP A 134 -5.33 -12.47 -12.34
C ASP A 134 -4.70 -11.09 -12.14
N ALA A 135 -5.12 -10.10 -12.96
CA ALA A 135 -4.61 -8.73 -12.86
C ALA A 135 -4.84 -8.12 -11.45
N LEU A 136 -6.05 -8.29 -10.89
CA LEU A 136 -6.38 -7.82 -9.55
C LEU A 136 -5.63 -8.60 -8.45
N ALA A 137 -5.45 -9.92 -8.62
CA ALA A 137 -4.69 -10.73 -7.66
C ALA A 137 -3.23 -10.29 -7.57
N ARG A 138 -2.58 -10.09 -8.72
CA ARG A 138 -1.18 -9.62 -8.79
C ARG A 138 -1.01 -8.20 -8.24
N LEU A 139 -1.98 -7.31 -8.48
CA LEU A 139 -1.98 -5.97 -7.88
C LEU A 139 -2.12 -6.03 -6.35
N ARG A 140 -3.03 -6.88 -5.84
CA ARG A 140 -3.22 -7.07 -4.39
C ARG A 140 -1.98 -7.62 -3.72
N GLU A 141 -1.41 -8.69 -4.27
CA GLU A 141 -0.19 -9.32 -3.75
C GLU A 141 0.95 -8.30 -3.67
N MET A 142 1.16 -7.53 -4.75
CA MET A 142 2.21 -6.51 -4.75
C MET A 142 1.92 -5.37 -3.76
N ASP A 143 0.67 -4.91 -3.61
CA ASP A 143 0.32 -3.92 -2.59
C ASP A 143 0.58 -4.48 -1.19
N GLU A 144 0.20 -5.72 -0.90
CA GLU A 144 0.43 -6.35 0.40
C GLU A 144 1.91 -6.47 0.76
N ASP A 145 2.76 -6.79 -0.22
CA ASP A 145 4.20 -6.90 -0.03
C ASP A 145 4.87 -5.56 0.26
N VAL A 146 4.44 -4.50 -0.42
CA VAL A 146 5.15 -3.22 -0.39
C VAL A 146 4.53 -2.19 0.54
N ARG A 147 3.23 -2.27 0.85
CA ARG A 147 2.54 -1.28 1.68
C ARG A 147 3.13 -1.17 3.09
N MET A 148 2.86 -0.05 3.74
CA MET A 148 3.19 0.13 5.15
C MET A 148 2.43 -0.88 6.02
N GLY A 149 3.14 -1.49 6.97
CA GLY A 149 2.53 -2.32 8.00
C GLY A 149 1.51 -1.54 8.85
N PRO A 150 0.58 -2.24 9.54
CA PRO A 150 -0.59 -1.62 10.17
C PRO A 150 -0.23 -0.51 11.17
N SER A 151 0.79 -0.71 12.01
CA SER A 151 1.23 0.28 13.00
C SER A 151 1.79 1.54 12.32
N THR A 152 2.67 1.37 11.33
CA THR A 152 3.24 2.49 10.57
C THR A 152 2.14 3.25 9.83
N GLY A 153 1.27 2.52 9.13
CA GLY A 153 0.15 3.09 8.37
C GLY A 153 -0.79 3.90 9.27
N ALA A 154 -1.11 3.40 10.46
CA ALA A 154 -1.94 4.12 11.43
C ALA A 154 -1.31 5.45 11.88
N ILE A 155 0.00 5.47 12.17
CA ILE A 155 0.72 6.70 12.55
C ILE A 155 0.75 7.68 11.37
N VAL A 156 1.01 7.21 10.15
CA VAL A 156 1.04 8.04 8.95
C VAL A 156 -0.34 8.62 8.64
N HIS A 157 -1.41 7.82 8.68
CA HIS A 157 -2.78 8.31 8.50
C HIS A 157 -3.13 9.39 9.54
N ALA A 158 -2.75 9.18 10.80
CA ALA A 158 -2.94 10.16 11.87
C ALA A 158 -2.15 11.46 11.63
N ALA A 159 -0.95 11.38 11.03
CA ALA A 159 -0.14 12.53 10.63
C ALA A 159 -0.79 13.31 9.47
N VAL A 160 -1.22 12.60 8.43
CA VAL A 160 -1.92 13.18 7.26
C VAL A 160 -3.21 13.90 7.69
N ALA A 161 -4.01 13.29 8.57
CA ALA A 161 -5.23 13.90 9.10
C ALA A 161 -4.97 15.22 9.88
N ARG A 162 -3.75 15.40 10.40
CA ARG A 162 -3.31 16.63 11.09
C ARG A 162 -2.59 17.62 10.16
N GLY A 163 -2.54 17.35 8.86
CA GLY A 163 -1.81 18.16 7.89
C GLY A 163 -0.28 18.07 8.04
N ILE A 164 0.23 17.02 8.70
CA ILE A 164 1.67 16.78 8.83
C ILE A 164 2.13 16.02 7.58
N PRO A 165 3.03 16.59 6.77
CA PRO A 165 3.54 15.91 5.59
C PRO A 165 4.45 14.75 6.00
N TYR A 166 4.57 13.74 5.16
CA TYR A 166 5.46 12.61 5.40
C TYR A 166 6.22 12.21 4.14
N ARG A 167 7.29 11.44 4.34
CA ARG A 167 8.03 10.78 3.27
C ARG A 167 8.50 9.42 3.74
N ARG A 168 8.21 8.38 2.98
CA ARG A 168 8.83 7.06 3.18
C ARG A 168 10.28 7.12 2.68
N LEU A 169 11.22 6.73 3.56
CA LEU A 169 12.66 6.77 3.29
C LEU A 169 13.19 5.41 2.81
N THR A 170 12.57 4.31 3.23
CA THR A 170 12.99 2.94 2.89
C THR A 170 11.79 2.00 2.69
N GLU A 171 12.04 0.86 2.06
CA GLU A 171 11.08 -0.25 1.96
C GLU A 171 10.76 -0.85 3.35
N GLY A 172 11.73 -0.86 4.27
CA GLY A 172 11.56 -1.28 5.67
C GLY A 172 10.72 -0.36 6.56
N SER A 173 9.84 0.46 5.99
CA SER A 173 8.92 1.36 6.70
C SER A 173 9.60 2.41 7.60
N LEU A 174 10.80 2.87 7.26
CA LEU A 174 11.35 4.09 7.85
C LEU A 174 10.64 5.29 7.24
N VAL A 175 9.94 6.06 8.08
CA VAL A 175 9.13 7.21 7.63
C VAL A 175 9.61 8.47 8.33
N GLN A 176 9.77 9.54 7.55
CA GLN A 176 9.94 10.89 8.04
C GLN A 176 8.58 11.59 8.12
N LEU A 177 8.30 12.22 9.25
CA LEU A 177 7.16 13.10 9.47
C LEU A 177 7.67 14.55 9.57
N GLY A 178 7.04 15.50 8.90
CA GLY A 178 7.44 16.90 8.88
C GLY A 178 8.73 17.18 8.09
N TRP A 179 9.16 18.44 8.15
CA TRP A 179 10.31 18.95 7.38
C TRP A 179 11.26 19.78 8.26
N GLY A 180 12.50 19.94 7.78
CA GLY A 180 13.49 20.83 8.38
C GLY A 180 13.82 20.46 9.82
N SER A 181 14.01 21.47 10.68
CA SER A 181 14.38 21.27 12.09
C SER A 181 13.29 20.62 12.96
N ARG A 182 12.05 20.54 12.46
CA ARG A 182 10.92 19.92 13.18
C ARG A 182 10.57 18.52 12.66
N GLN A 183 11.37 17.97 11.74
CA GLN A 183 11.14 16.62 11.24
C GLN A 183 11.34 15.57 12.35
N ARG A 184 10.52 14.52 12.31
CA ARG A 184 10.63 13.34 13.19
C ARG A 184 10.76 12.09 12.34
N ARG A 185 11.38 11.04 12.89
CA ARG A 185 11.46 9.74 12.21
C ARG A 185 10.78 8.67 13.02
N ILE A 186 10.12 7.76 12.31
CA ILE A 186 9.53 6.55 12.87
C ILE A 186 9.98 5.32 12.07
N GLN A 187 10.11 4.20 12.75
CA GLN A 187 10.27 2.89 12.14
C GLN A 187 9.35 1.93 12.86
N ALA A 188 8.40 1.32 12.13
CA ALA A 188 7.25 0.68 12.75
C ALA A 188 6.53 1.62 13.75
N ALA A 189 6.53 1.28 15.05
CA ALA A 189 5.96 2.10 16.12
C ALA A 189 7.02 2.89 16.92
N GLU A 190 8.30 2.71 16.64
CA GLU A 190 9.38 3.42 17.31
C GLU A 190 9.54 4.83 16.76
N ILE A 191 10.02 5.74 17.58
CA ILE A 191 10.30 7.12 17.21
C ILE A 191 11.78 7.44 17.42
N ASP A 192 12.27 8.51 16.80
CA ASP A 192 13.65 8.99 16.97
C ASP A 192 14.11 9.29 18.42
N ALA A 193 13.18 9.36 19.38
CA ALA A 193 13.45 9.51 20.80
C ALA A 193 13.40 8.18 21.59
N THR A 194 13.06 7.06 20.94
CA THR A 194 13.12 5.73 21.56
C THR A 194 14.60 5.40 21.84
N SER A 195 14.92 5.11 23.11
CA SER A 195 16.28 4.71 23.48
C SER A 195 16.60 3.32 22.95
N ALA A 196 17.75 3.15 22.30
CA ALA A 196 18.24 1.85 21.86
C ALA A 196 18.39 0.86 23.03
N VAL A 197 18.76 1.34 24.23
CA VAL A 197 18.84 0.50 25.43
C VAL A 197 17.45 0.05 25.88
N ALA A 198 16.45 0.94 25.80
CA ALA A 198 15.08 0.58 26.16
C ALA A 198 14.48 -0.44 25.18
N GLU A 199 14.77 -0.30 23.89
CA GLU A 199 14.38 -1.27 22.85
C GLU A 199 15.00 -2.65 23.13
N GLN A 200 16.32 -2.70 23.38
CA GLN A 200 17.01 -3.95 23.69
C GLN A 200 16.45 -4.63 24.96
N ILE A 201 16.15 -3.85 26.00
CA ILE A 201 15.49 -4.35 27.21
C ILE A 201 14.12 -4.95 26.85
N ALA A 202 13.30 -4.24 26.08
CA ALA A 202 11.95 -4.68 25.71
C ALA A 202 11.94 -5.96 24.85
N GLN A 203 12.97 -6.20 24.04
CA GLN A 203 13.15 -7.45 23.29
C GLN A 203 13.50 -8.64 24.21
N ASP A 204 14.25 -8.43 25.29
CA ASP A 204 14.53 -9.48 26.29
C ASP A 204 13.39 -9.57 27.32
N LYS A 205 12.54 -10.58 27.12
CA LYS A 205 11.37 -10.83 27.96
C LYS A 205 11.72 -11.15 29.41
N GLU A 206 12.91 -11.71 29.66
CA GLU A 206 13.35 -12.05 31.01
C GLU A 206 13.85 -10.80 31.74
N LEU A 207 14.74 -10.03 31.10
CA LEU A 207 15.24 -8.76 31.66
C LEU A 207 14.09 -7.78 31.90
N THR A 208 13.15 -7.66 30.97
CA THR A 208 11.96 -6.81 31.12
C THR A 208 11.16 -7.19 32.37
N LYS A 209 10.89 -8.49 32.59
CA LYS A 209 10.15 -8.95 33.79
C LYS A 209 10.90 -8.62 35.07
N GLN A 210 12.22 -8.83 35.11
CA GLN A 210 13.05 -8.56 36.27
C GLN A 210 13.04 -7.08 36.65
N LEU A 211 13.21 -6.19 35.66
CA LEU A 211 13.20 -4.74 35.90
C LEU A 211 11.83 -4.22 36.35
N LEU A 212 10.74 -4.74 35.77
CA LEU A 212 9.37 -4.41 36.19
C LEU A 212 9.08 -4.89 37.61
N ALA A 213 9.44 -6.14 37.94
CA ALA A 213 9.25 -6.70 39.27
C ALA A 213 10.05 -5.92 40.34
N ALA A 214 11.27 -5.50 40.03
CA ALA A 214 12.13 -4.74 40.94
C ALA A 214 11.53 -3.39 41.37
N VAL A 215 10.63 -2.82 40.56
CA VAL A 215 9.89 -1.59 40.88
C VAL A 215 8.45 -1.84 41.34
N GLY A 216 8.10 -3.10 41.63
CA GLY A 216 6.80 -3.48 42.17
C GLY A 216 5.68 -3.62 41.14
N VAL A 217 5.98 -3.61 39.84
CA VAL A 217 4.98 -3.89 38.80
C VAL A 217 4.73 -5.40 38.76
N PRO A 218 3.48 -5.87 38.89
CA PRO A 218 3.16 -7.28 38.78
C PRO A 218 3.54 -7.85 37.41
N VAL A 219 4.25 -8.98 37.41
CA VAL A 219 4.66 -9.70 36.20
C VAL A 219 4.23 -11.17 36.29
N PRO A 220 3.89 -11.82 35.16
CA PRO A 220 3.54 -13.24 35.17
C PRO A 220 4.75 -14.09 35.58
N GLN A 221 4.48 -15.11 36.39
CA GLN A 221 5.49 -16.11 36.75
C GLN A 221 5.85 -16.94 35.50
N GLY A 222 7.13 -17.30 35.40
CA GLY A 222 7.65 -18.10 34.31
C GLY A 222 9.17 -18.15 34.37
N ARG A 223 9.76 -19.11 33.68
CA ARG A 223 11.22 -19.31 33.64
C ARG A 223 11.71 -19.53 32.21
N ALA A 224 12.96 -19.15 31.95
CA ALA A 224 13.66 -19.60 30.76
C ALA A 224 13.99 -21.09 30.91
N VAL A 225 13.91 -21.83 29.80
CA VAL A 225 14.20 -23.26 29.72
C VAL A 225 15.12 -23.50 28.52
N GLY A 226 16.10 -24.37 28.68
CA GLY A 226 17.08 -24.72 27.64
C GLY A 226 16.72 -25.97 26.85
N ASP A 227 15.89 -26.84 27.40
CA ASP A 227 15.49 -28.11 26.81
C ASP A 227 14.04 -28.50 27.16
N LEU A 228 13.60 -29.64 26.61
CA LEU A 228 12.24 -30.14 26.78
C LEU A 228 11.95 -30.60 28.21
N ASP A 229 12.91 -31.24 28.88
CA ASP A 229 12.72 -31.76 30.23
C ASP A 229 12.54 -30.59 31.22
N GLU A 230 13.33 -29.54 31.07
CA GLU A 230 13.13 -28.28 31.79
C GLU A 230 11.78 -27.64 31.44
N ALA A 231 11.35 -27.65 30.17
CA ALA A 231 10.06 -27.11 29.78
C ALA A 231 8.89 -27.84 30.46
N ILE A 232 8.90 -29.17 30.49
CA ILE A 232 7.87 -29.99 31.14
C ILE A 232 7.83 -29.74 32.65
N ALA A 233 8.99 -29.76 33.30
CA ALA A 233 9.05 -29.45 34.73
C ALA A 233 8.58 -28.01 35.04
N ALA A 234 8.79 -27.06 34.12
CA ALA A 234 8.30 -25.69 34.27
C ALA A 234 6.77 -25.64 34.16
N PHE A 235 6.23 -26.36 33.18
CA PHE A 235 4.80 -26.45 32.90
C PHE A 235 4.04 -26.98 34.11
N GLU A 236 4.50 -28.09 34.69
CA GLU A 236 3.89 -28.70 35.88
C GLU A 236 3.95 -27.79 37.10
N ALA A 237 5.12 -27.19 37.37
CA ALA A 237 5.30 -26.28 38.51
C ALA A 237 4.45 -25.01 38.43
N LEU A 238 4.15 -24.54 37.22
CA LEU A 238 3.33 -23.35 36.97
C LEU A 238 1.82 -23.66 36.89
N GLY A 239 1.42 -24.93 37.04
CA GLY A 239 0.01 -25.34 37.04
C GLY A 239 -0.60 -25.52 35.64
N GLY A 240 0.23 -25.76 34.62
CA GLY A 240 -0.18 -26.25 33.29
C GLY A 240 -0.86 -25.24 32.34
N SER A 241 -1.09 -23.99 32.75
CA SER A 241 -1.57 -22.94 31.84
C SER A 241 -0.45 -21.96 31.54
N VAL A 242 0.32 -22.23 30.47
CA VAL A 242 1.49 -21.44 30.10
C VAL A 242 1.50 -21.06 28.62
N VAL A 243 2.27 -20.03 28.29
CA VAL A 243 2.59 -19.62 26.92
C VAL A 243 4.07 -19.84 26.70
N VAL A 244 4.43 -20.61 25.67
CA VAL A 244 5.82 -20.83 25.26
C VAL A 244 6.18 -19.82 24.19
N LYS A 245 7.33 -19.17 24.35
CA LYS A 245 7.81 -18.13 23.42
C LYS A 245 9.32 -18.08 23.38
N PRO A 246 9.95 -17.78 22.23
CA PRO A 246 11.39 -17.56 22.15
C PRO A 246 11.77 -16.39 23.06
N ARG A 247 12.95 -16.48 23.68
CA ARG A 247 13.45 -15.43 24.58
C ARG A 247 13.53 -14.08 23.88
N ASP A 248 14.13 -14.06 22.70
CA ASP A 248 14.49 -12.91 21.86
C ASP A 248 13.62 -12.77 20.58
N GLY A 249 12.44 -13.39 20.56
CA GLY A 249 11.51 -13.27 19.43
C GLY A 249 10.62 -12.01 19.48
N ASN A 250 10.19 -11.54 18.31
CA ASN A 250 9.25 -10.42 18.15
C ASN A 250 8.02 -10.82 17.30
N GLN A 251 7.02 -9.93 17.24
CA GLN A 251 5.85 -10.05 16.35
C GLN A 251 5.08 -11.38 16.46
N GLY A 252 5.09 -12.02 17.64
CA GLY A 252 4.41 -13.30 17.85
C GLY A 252 5.09 -14.52 17.20
N LYS A 253 6.24 -14.36 16.56
CA LYS A 253 6.95 -15.47 15.90
C LYS A 253 7.42 -16.50 16.93
N GLY A 254 7.05 -17.76 16.69
CA GLY A 254 7.39 -18.88 17.58
C GLY A 254 6.61 -18.90 18.90
N VAL A 255 5.57 -18.07 19.06
CA VAL A 255 4.71 -18.10 20.26
C VAL A 255 3.69 -19.23 20.12
N SER A 256 3.64 -20.11 21.12
CA SER A 256 2.67 -21.19 21.26
C SER A 256 1.80 -20.95 22.49
N VAL A 257 0.49 -21.00 22.30
CA VAL A 257 -0.53 -20.87 23.35
C VAL A 257 -1.28 -22.18 23.51
N ASN A 258 -1.96 -22.38 24.64
CA ASN A 258 -2.72 -23.61 24.94
C ASN A 258 -1.87 -24.88 24.77
N VAL A 259 -0.65 -24.83 25.31
CA VAL A 259 0.31 -25.93 25.19
C VAL A 259 -0.15 -27.07 26.11
N GLU A 260 -0.07 -28.30 25.61
CA GLU A 260 -0.36 -29.53 26.36
C GLU A 260 0.90 -30.39 26.44
N THR A 261 0.97 -31.26 27.45
CA THR A 261 2.08 -32.22 27.67
C THR A 261 1.97 -33.44 26.78
#